data_AF-A0A7Y3R8S9-F1
#
_entry.id   AF-A0A7Y3R8S9-F1
#
_cell.length_a   1.000
_cell.length_b   1.000
_cell.length_c   1.000
_cell.angle_alpha   90.00
_cell.angle_beta   90.00
_cell.angle_gamma   90.00
#
_symmetry.space_group_name_H-M   'P 1'
#
loop_
_entity.id
_entity.type
_entity.pdbx_description
1 polymer ?
#
loop_
_entity_poly.entity_id
_entity_poly.type
_entity_poly.pdbx_seq_one_letter_code
_entity_poly.pdbx_strand_id
1 'polypeptide(L)' 'MKKIINRAKAPTPKFFKVLRTVGLALAAVGGTILAAPIALPAIVTTIGGYVAVAGGVLSAASQLTTTDDSK' A
#
# COMPACT_ATOMS: atom_id res chain seq x y z
N MET A 1 7.56 27.70 -0.80
CA MET A 1 6.40 27.07 -0.12
C MET A 1 5.20 26.80 -1.05
N LYS A 2 4.80 27.70 -1.95
CA LYS A 2 3.63 27.49 -2.86
C LYS A 2 3.70 26.23 -3.75
N LYS A 3 4.90 25.83 -4.21
CA LYS A 3 5.10 24.68 -5.12
C LYS A 3 4.80 23.31 -4.48
N ILE A 4 5.14 23.15 -3.20
CA ILE A 4 4.98 21.89 -2.43
C ILE A 4 3.51 21.66 -2.09
N ILE A 5 2.80 22.74 -1.73
CA ILE A 5 1.37 22.71 -1.38
C ILE A 5 0.52 22.39 -2.63
N ASN A 6 0.89 22.91 -3.80
CA ASN A 6 0.23 22.56 -5.06
C ASN A 6 0.48 21.10 -5.48
N ARG A 7 1.68 20.56 -5.25
CA ARG A 7 2.01 19.15 -5.50
C ARG A 7 1.23 18.21 -4.55
N ALA A 8 1.03 18.60 -3.30
CA ALA A 8 0.22 17.85 -2.33
C ALA A 8 -1.28 17.85 -2.65
N LYS A 9 -1.78 18.89 -3.33
CA LYS A 9 -3.17 18.98 -3.82
C LYS A 9 -3.38 18.41 -5.22
N ALA A 10 -2.30 18.03 -5.92
CA ALA A 10 -2.39 17.49 -7.26
C ALA A 10 -3.14 16.14 -7.24
N PRO A 11 -4.08 15.92 -8.17
CA PRO A 11 -4.87 14.70 -8.19
C PRO A 11 -3.95 13.50 -8.45
N THR A 12 -3.97 12.53 -7.54
CA THR A 12 -3.21 11.28 -7.70
C THR A 12 -3.66 10.54 -8.96
N PRO A 13 -2.71 10.04 -9.79
CA PRO A 13 -3.04 9.31 -11.01
C PRO A 13 -3.96 8.13 -10.73
N LYS A 14 -4.82 7.79 -11.70
CA LYS A 14 -5.74 6.65 -11.58
C LYS A 14 -5.01 5.34 -11.22
N PHE A 15 -3.82 5.13 -11.79
CA PHE A 15 -2.97 3.97 -11.50
C PHE A 15 -2.61 3.86 -10.00
N PHE A 16 -2.15 4.94 -9.37
CA PHE A 16 -1.73 4.91 -7.97
C PHE A 16 -2.90 4.90 -6.98
N LYS A 17 -4.07 5.43 -7.37
CA LYS A 17 -5.30 5.22 -6.60
C LYS A 17 -5.65 3.73 -6.54
N VAL A 18 -5.58 3.02 -7.67
CA VAL A 18 -5.82 1.57 -7.71
C VAL A 18 -4.75 0.82 -6.92
N LEU A 19 -3.48 1.19 -7.08
CA LEU A 19 -2.37 0.54 -6.38
C LEU A 19 -2.45 0.71 -4.86
N ARG A 20 -2.90 1.88 -4.36
CA ARG A 20 -3.20 2.11 -2.93
C ARG A 20 -4.29 1.17 -2.43
N THR A 21 -5.39 1.02 -3.16
CA THR A 21 -6.51 0.16 -2.76
C THR A 21 -6.08 -1.31 -2.71
N VAL A 22 -5.29 -1.76 -3.68
CA VAL A 22 -4.69 -3.09 -3.71
C VAL A 22 -3.73 -3.29 -2.54
N GLY A 23 -2.82 -2.33 -2.29
CA GLY A 23 -1.90 -2.38 -1.16
C GLY A 23 -2.60 -2.42 0.19
N LEU A 24 -3.70 -1.67 0.35
CA LEU A 24 -4.52 -1.69 1.57
C LEU A 24 -5.25 -3.03 1.75
N ALA A 25 -5.78 -3.62 0.68
CA ALA A 25 -6.40 -4.93 0.72
C ALA A 25 -5.37 -6.02 1.10
N LEU A 26 -4.18 -6.00 0.50
CA LEU A 26 -3.10 -6.92 0.84
C LEU A 26 -2.64 -6.73 2.30
N ALA A 27 -2.49 -5.48 2.77
CA ALA A 27 -2.13 -5.20 4.15
C ALA A 27 -3.20 -5.67 5.15
N ALA A 28 -4.48 -5.53 4.81
CA ALA A 28 -5.58 -6.03 5.64
C ALA A 28 -5.56 -7.57 5.71
N VAL A 29 -5.41 -8.26 4.58
CA VAL A 29 -5.33 -9.73 4.53
C VAL A 29 -4.09 -10.25 5.24
N GLY A 30 -2.92 -9.64 5.03
CA GLY A 30 -1.70 -10.00 5.74
C GLY A 30 -1.82 -9.73 7.24
N GLY A 31 -2.40 -8.60 7.63
CA GLY A 31 -2.64 -8.22 9.02
C GLY A 31 -3.60 -9.17 9.75
N THR A 32 -4.68 -9.61 9.11
CA THR A 32 -5.61 -10.58 9.71
C THR A 32 -4.99 -11.96 9.86
N ILE A 33 -4.21 -12.41 8.87
CA ILE A 33 -3.46 -13.68 8.96
C ILE A 33 -2.46 -13.64 10.12
N LEU A 34 -1.75 -12.53 10.31
CA LEU A 34 -0.82 -12.36 11.42
C LEU A 34 -1.52 -12.24 12.79
N ALA A 35 -2.74 -11.67 12.83
CA ALA A 35 -3.52 -11.52 14.06
C ALA A 35 -4.15 -12.83 14.55
N ALA A 36 -4.27 -13.86 13.70
CA ALA A 36 -4.80 -15.18 14.04
C ALA A 36 -3.73 -16.29 13.89
N PRO A 37 -2.64 -16.27 14.67
CA PRO A 37 -1.54 -17.22 14.51
C PRO A 37 -1.90 -18.66 14.93
N ILE A 38 -2.97 -18.83 15.71
CA ILE A 38 -3.30 -20.11 16.37
C ILE A 38 -4.15 -21.02 15.47
N ALA A 39 -4.90 -20.44 14.52
CA ALA A 39 -5.80 -21.19 13.63
C ALA A 39 -5.15 -21.60 12.29
N LEU A 40 -3.95 -21.11 11.99
CA LEU A 40 -3.35 -21.20 10.66
C LEU A 40 -1.96 -21.87 10.72
N PRO A 41 -1.66 -22.83 9.82
CA PRO A 41 -0.34 -23.43 9.71
C PRO A 41 0.77 -22.38 9.51
N ALA A 42 1.96 -22.60 10.07
CA ALA A 42 3.09 -21.66 10.07
C ALA A 42 3.52 -21.16 8.67
N ILE A 43 3.24 -21.92 7.62
CA ILE A 43 3.48 -21.54 6.22
C ILE A 43 2.54 -20.38 5.82
N VAL A 44 1.29 -20.41 6.26
CA VAL A 44 0.29 -19.38 5.93
C VAL A 44 0.60 -18.08 6.66
N THR A 45 1.06 -18.13 7.92
CA THR A 45 1.46 -16.94 8.65
C THR A 45 2.71 -16.28 8.06
N THR A 46 3.66 -17.07 7.54
CA THR A 46 4.85 -16.57 6.84
C THR A 46 4.47 -15.87 5.53
N ILE A 47 3.59 -16.48 4.72
CA ILE A 47 3.06 -15.87 3.49
C ILE A 47 2.29 -14.58 3.83
N GLY A 48 1.46 -14.59 4.87
CA GLY A 48 0.74 -13.41 5.36
C GLY A 48 1.68 -12.26 5.75
N GLY A 49 2.82 -12.57 6.38
CA GLY A 49 3.87 -11.61 6.69
C GLY A 49 4.45 -10.92 5.45
N TYR A 50 4.83 -11.70 4.43
CA TYR A 50 5.33 -11.13 3.17
C TYR A 50 4.27 -10.30 2.44
N VAL A 51 3.01 -10.74 2.42
CA VAL A 51 1.90 -10.00 1.82
C VAL A 51 1.63 -8.69 2.55
N ALA A 52 1.73 -8.67 3.89
CA ALA A 52 1.59 -7.45 4.68
C ALA A 52 2.71 -6.44 4.37
N VAL A 53 3.96 -6.89 4.29
CA VAL A 53 5.11 -6.03 3.95
C VAL A 53 4.99 -5.49 2.52
N ALA A 54 4.68 -6.35 1.55
CA ALA A 54 4.48 -5.94 0.16
C ALA A 54 3.33 -4.93 0.02
N GLY A 55 2.18 -5.19 0.67
CA GLY A 55 1.05 -4.29 0.70
C GLY A 55 1.39 -2.94 1.33
N GLY A 56 2.15 -2.95 2.44
CA GLY A 56 2.64 -1.74 3.10
C GLY A 56 3.56 -0.89 2.22
N VAL A 57 4.57 -1.51 1.60
CA VAL A 57 5.51 -0.82 0.69
C VAL A 57 4.79 -0.27 -0.52
N LEU A 58 3.92 -1.06 -1.16
CA LEU A 58 3.11 -0.62 -2.30
C LEU A 58 2.21 0.56 -1.92
N SER A 59 1.55 0.49 -0.77
CA SER A 59 0.63 1.53 -0.31
C SER A 59 1.37 2.81 0.08
N ALA A 60 2.57 2.72 0.67
CA ALA A 60 3.42 3.87 0.96
C ALA A 60 3.98 4.50 -0.32
N ALA A 61 4.51 3.70 -1.24
CA ALA A 61 5.01 4.18 -2.53
C ALA A 61 3.90 4.84 -3.36
N SER A 62 2.69 4.28 -3.35
CA SER A 62 1.51 4.83 -4.03
C SER A 62 1.00 6.14 -3.44
N GLN A 63 1.38 6.45 -2.20
CA GLN A 63 1.03 7.70 -1.52
C GLN A 63 2.07 8.79 -1.72
N LEU A 64 3.34 8.41 -1.93
CA LEU A 64 4.46 9.34 -2.09
C LEU A 64 4.70 9.74 -3.55
N THR A 65 4.20 8.96 -4.50
CA THR A 65 4.14 9.33 -5.91
C THR A 65 3.11 10.45 -6.14
N THR A 66 3.64 11.61 -6.52
CA THR A 66 2.88 12.69 -7.15
C THR A 66 3.10 12.59 -8.66
N THR A 67 2.11 12.95 -9.48
CA THR A 67 2.31 13.07 -10.92
C THR A 67 3.43 14.09 -11.14
N ASP A 68 4.61 13.66 -11.56
CA ASP A 68 5.43 14.56 -12.37
C ASP A 68 4.75 14.60 -13.72
N ASP A 69 4.04 15.71 -13.92
CA ASP A 69 3.55 16.14 -15.22
C ASP A 69 4.80 16.47 -16.07
N SER A 70 5.47 15.42 -16.54
CA SER A 70 6.37 15.48 -17.68
C SER A 70 5.53 15.17 -18.92
N LYS A 71 4.66 16.11 -19.29
CA LYS A 71 4.62 16.66 -20.64
C LYS A 71 3.73 17.90 -20.73
#